data_AF-A0A434KT92-F1
#
_entry.id   AF-A0A434KT92-F1
#
_cell.length_a   1.000
_cell.length_b   1.000
_cell.length_c   1.000
_cell.angle_alpha   90.00
_cell.angle_beta   90.00
_cell.angle_gamma   90.00
#
_symmetry.space_group_name_H-M   'P 1'
#
loop_
_entity.id
_entity.type
_entity.pdbx_description
1 polymer ?
#
loop_
_entity_poly.entity_id
_entity_poly.type
_entity_poly.pdbx_seq_one_letter_code
_entity_poly.pdbx_strand_id
1 'polypeptide(L)'
;TVRVSKASADQRAGRAGRTQPGVAIRLWRAEQTAALPAFTPPEILEADLSGLMLDCAAFGVVDPVSLSFLDPPPTPALNEARSLLRALDAIDEAGRLTESGAAMRRLALPVRLAHMVADAAKTGQAFEAAMLAVLLTERGLGGDGADLERRLMRFRSERSPRATAARQLAERLAKQASASPSRGGPAREPSAAKRG
;
A
#
# COMPACT_ATOMS: atom_id res chain seq x y z
N THR A 1 11.80 6.06 -16.36
CA THR A 1 11.16 5.06 -17.25
C THR A 1 12.14 3.94 -17.48
N VAL A 2 11.70 2.68 -17.48
CA VAL A 2 12.55 1.52 -17.79
C VAL A 2 12.21 0.97 -19.17
N ARG A 3 13.18 0.31 -19.81
CA ARG A 3 12.94 -0.36 -21.10
C ARG A 3 12.03 -1.57 -20.87
N VAL A 4 11.17 -1.84 -21.86
CA VAL A 4 10.29 -3.03 -21.85
C VAL A 4 11.11 -4.30 -22.11
N SER A 5 10.66 -5.43 -21.56
CA SER A 5 11.21 -6.74 -21.91
C SER A 5 10.78 -7.20 -23.29
N LYS A 6 11.53 -8.14 -23.89
CA LYS A 6 11.19 -8.73 -25.18
C LYS A 6 9.83 -9.41 -25.14
N ALA A 7 9.56 -10.20 -24.10
CA ALA A 7 8.27 -10.86 -23.88
C ALA A 7 7.10 -9.86 -23.83
N SER A 8 7.25 -8.74 -23.12
CA SER A 8 6.18 -7.72 -23.06
C SER A 8 6.01 -6.98 -24.39
N ALA A 9 7.10 -6.71 -25.13
CA ALA A 9 7.02 -6.14 -26.47
C ALA A 9 6.28 -7.07 -27.45
N ASP A 10 6.57 -8.37 -27.39
CA ASP A 10 5.92 -9.39 -28.23
C ASP A 10 4.44 -9.56 -27.85
N GLN A 11 4.11 -9.53 -26.55
CA GLN A 11 2.72 -9.55 -26.08
C GLN A 11 1.92 -8.33 -26.60
N ARG A 12 2.53 -7.14 -26.61
CA ARG A 12 1.90 -5.93 -27.17
C ARG A 12 1.71 -6.05 -28.68
N ALA A 13 2.69 -6.58 -29.41
CA ALA A 13 2.58 -6.81 -30.85
C ALA A 13 1.43 -7.78 -31.18
N GLY A 14 1.27 -8.86 -30.42
CA GLY A 14 0.18 -9.83 -30.59
C GLY A 14 -1.23 -9.24 -30.44
N ARG A 15 -1.39 -8.09 -29.77
CA ARG A 15 -2.70 -7.41 -29.66
C ARG A 15 -3.23 -6.92 -31.01
N ALA A 16 -2.35 -6.60 -31.96
CA ALA A 16 -2.74 -6.12 -33.29
C ALA A 16 -3.33 -7.22 -34.18
N GLY A 17 -3.02 -8.49 -33.93
CA GLY A 17 -3.36 -9.63 -34.80
C GLY A 17 -4.57 -10.46 -34.35
N ARG A 18 -5.43 -9.95 -33.45
CA ARG A 18 -6.48 -10.77 -32.81
C ARG A 18 -7.66 -11.13 -33.72
N THR A 19 -8.07 -10.22 -34.59
CA THR A 19 -9.26 -10.38 -35.44
C THR A 19 -8.90 -10.58 -36.90
N GLN A 20 -7.77 -10.03 -37.33
CA GLN A 20 -7.22 -10.11 -38.68
C GLN A 20 -5.71 -9.80 -38.60
N PRO A 21 -4.94 -10.01 -39.68
CA PRO A 21 -3.54 -9.59 -39.72
C PRO A 21 -3.40 -8.10 -39.37
N GLY A 22 -2.52 -7.78 -38.43
CA GLY A 22 -2.29 -6.43 -37.95
C GLY A 22 -0.81 -6.09 -37.85
N VAL A 23 -0.51 -4.79 -37.71
CA VAL A 23 0.87 -4.26 -37.68
C VAL A 23 1.16 -3.67 -36.31
N ALA A 24 2.34 -3.99 -35.76
CA ALA A 24 2.84 -3.41 -34.52
C ALA A 24 4.10 -2.58 -34.80
N ILE A 25 4.05 -1.28 -34.51
CA ILE A 25 5.17 -0.35 -34.72
C ILE A 25 5.97 -0.24 -33.43
N ARG A 26 7.27 -0.57 -33.50
CA ARG A 26 8.22 -0.40 -32.38
C ARG A 26 8.95 0.94 -32.52
N LEU A 27 8.93 1.77 -31.48
CA LEU A 27 9.54 3.11 -31.49
C LEU A 27 11.03 3.09 -31.12
N TRP A 28 11.75 2.07 -31.58
CA TRP A 28 13.19 1.88 -31.41
C TRP A 28 13.74 1.05 -32.58
N ARG A 29 15.07 1.09 -32.78
CA ARG A 29 15.71 0.37 -33.89
C ARG A 29 15.74 -1.14 -33.64
N ALA A 30 15.77 -1.93 -34.72
CA ALA A 30 15.70 -3.38 -34.63
C ALA A 30 16.83 -3.98 -33.76
N GLU A 31 18.05 -3.44 -33.87
CA GLU A 31 19.24 -3.88 -33.14
C GLU A 31 19.07 -3.73 -31.62
N GLN A 32 18.30 -2.72 -31.20
CA GLN A 32 18.04 -2.47 -29.77
C GLN A 32 17.16 -3.55 -29.16
N THR A 33 16.41 -4.32 -29.96
CA THR A 33 15.60 -5.45 -29.48
C THR A 33 16.46 -6.58 -28.93
N ALA A 34 17.63 -6.84 -29.52
CA ALA A 34 18.54 -7.89 -29.07
C ALA A 34 19.14 -7.59 -27.69
N ALA A 35 19.24 -6.30 -27.33
CA ALA A 35 19.75 -5.85 -26.05
C ALA A 35 18.66 -5.72 -24.95
N LEU A 36 17.39 -6.02 -25.26
CA LEU A 36 16.32 -6.01 -24.25
C LEU A 36 16.40 -7.26 -23.38
N PRO A 37 16.09 -7.16 -22.07
CA PRO A 37 15.95 -8.35 -21.24
C PRO A 37 14.83 -9.24 -21.79
N ALA A 38 15.01 -10.56 -21.72
CA ALA A 38 14.03 -11.51 -22.23
C ALA A 38 12.67 -11.35 -21.52
N PHE A 39 12.72 -11.21 -20.19
CA PHE A 39 11.57 -11.05 -19.30
C PHE A 39 11.75 -9.84 -18.40
N THR A 40 10.64 -9.31 -17.89
CA THR A 40 10.68 -8.27 -16.85
C THR A 40 11.09 -8.95 -15.54
N PRO A 41 12.02 -8.37 -14.76
CA PRO A 41 12.33 -8.89 -13.43
C PRO A 41 11.06 -9.03 -12.57
N PRO A 42 10.94 -10.09 -11.76
CA PRO A 42 9.84 -10.23 -10.82
C PRO A 42 9.79 -9.07 -9.82
N GLU A 43 8.60 -8.51 -9.59
CA GLU A 43 8.41 -7.36 -8.68
C GLU A 43 8.90 -7.65 -7.25
N ILE A 44 8.74 -8.89 -6.78
CA ILE A 44 9.17 -9.33 -5.44
C ILE A 44 10.68 -9.16 -5.20
N LEU A 45 11.49 -9.07 -6.26
CA LEU A 45 12.94 -8.88 -6.18
C LEU A 45 13.35 -7.40 -6.11
N GLU A 46 12.47 -6.48 -6.52
CA GLU A 46 12.80 -5.05 -6.67
C GLU A 46 11.94 -4.13 -5.79
N ALA A 47 10.76 -4.57 -5.35
CA ALA A 47 9.80 -3.76 -4.61
C ALA A 47 10.07 -3.69 -3.10
N ASP A 48 9.50 -2.67 -2.46
CA ASP A 48 9.36 -2.64 -1.00
C ASP A 48 8.42 -3.76 -0.53
N LEU A 49 8.92 -4.64 0.35
CA LEU A 49 8.19 -5.80 0.84
C LEU A 49 7.41 -5.53 2.14
N SER A 50 7.34 -4.28 2.60
CA SER A 50 6.64 -3.92 3.83
C SER A 50 5.14 -4.25 3.80
N GLY A 51 4.47 -4.04 2.67
CA GLY A 51 3.08 -4.46 2.45
C GLY A 51 2.91 -5.98 2.49
N LEU A 52 3.76 -6.71 1.77
CA LEU A 52 3.77 -8.18 1.78
C LEU A 52 3.96 -8.74 3.18
N MET A 53 4.91 -8.19 3.95
CA MET A 53 5.18 -8.62 5.32
C MET A 53 3.98 -8.37 6.24
N LEU A 54 3.29 -7.25 6.09
CA LEU A 54 2.08 -6.93 6.87
C LEU A 54 0.95 -7.93 6.56
N ASP A 55 0.77 -8.29 5.29
CA ASP A 55 -0.21 -9.30 4.88
C ASP A 55 0.16 -10.69 5.38
N CYS A 56 1.44 -11.07 5.34
CA CYS A 56 1.92 -12.33 5.91
C CYS A 56 1.63 -12.41 7.41
N ALA A 57 1.99 -11.38 8.18
CA ALA A 57 1.72 -11.32 9.61
C ALA A 57 0.23 -11.43 9.92
N ALA A 58 -0.62 -10.79 9.12
CA ALA A 58 -2.07 -10.89 9.25
C ALA A 58 -2.64 -12.27 8.90
N PHE A 59 -1.96 -13.02 8.04
CA PHE A 59 -2.28 -14.42 7.74
C PHE A 59 -1.70 -15.41 8.76
N GLY A 60 -0.95 -14.93 9.76
CA GLY A 60 -0.29 -15.76 10.76
C GLY A 60 1.08 -16.31 10.31
N VAL A 61 1.64 -15.79 9.23
CA VAL A 61 2.97 -16.16 8.70
C VAL A 61 4.01 -15.16 9.21
N VAL A 62 4.87 -15.62 10.11
CA VAL A 62 5.93 -14.80 10.72
C VAL A 62 7.16 -14.66 9.80
N ASP A 63 7.44 -15.69 9.01
CA ASP A 63 8.55 -15.73 8.08
C ASP A 63 8.05 -16.02 6.66
N PRO A 64 7.99 -15.00 5.77
CA PRO A 64 7.57 -15.19 4.38
C PRO A 64 8.41 -16.22 3.62
N VAL A 65 9.66 -16.48 4.03
CA VAL A 65 10.52 -17.49 3.38
C VAL A 65 9.95 -18.91 3.52
N SER A 66 9.08 -19.15 4.50
CA SER A 66 8.40 -20.45 4.65
C SER A 66 7.34 -20.73 3.58
N LEU A 67 7.02 -19.74 2.73
CA LEU A 67 6.03 -19.87 1.66
C LEU A 67 6.70 -20.26 0.33
N SER A 68 5.96 -20.98 -0.51
CA SER A 68 6.44 -21.46 -1.81
C SER A 68 6.30 -20.39 -2.91
N PHE A 69 7.13 -19.34 -2.87
CA PHE A 69 7.20 -18.34 -3.93
C PHE A 69 7.88 -18.89 -5.21
N LEU A 70 7.47 -18.39 -6.38
CA LEU A 70 8.15 -18.70 -7.65
C LEU A 70 9.59 -18.19 -7.64
N ASP A 71 9.75 -16.94 -7.24
CA ASP A 71 11.03 -16.30 -6.97
C ASP A 71 11.04 -15.90 -5.49
N PRO A 72 11.99 -16.41 -4.68
CA PRO A 72 11.99 -16.14 -3.25
C PRO A 72 12.25 -14.65 -2.97
N PRO A 73 11.56 -14.05 -1.98
CA PRO A 73 11.79 -12.67 -1.59
C PRO A 73 13.23 -12.46 -1.07
N PRO A 74 13.93 -11.38 -1.46
CA PRO A 74 15.28 -11.12 -0.98
C PRO A 74 15.32 -10.92 0.54
N THR A 75 16.19 -11.65 1.23
CA THR A 75 16.37 -11.54 2.69
C THR A 75 16.64 -10.12 3.18
N PRO A 76 17.49 -9.30 2.52
CA PRO A 76 17.70 -7.91 2.94
C PRO A 76 16.40 -7.09 2.93
N ALA A 77 15.60 -7.21 1.87
CA ALA A 77 14.33 -6.50 1.75
C ALA A 77 13.30 -6.95 2.81
N LEU A 78 13.26 -8.26 3.12
CA LEU A 78 12.43 -8.77 4.21
C LEU A 78 12.85 -8.22 5.59
N ASN A 79 14.16 -8.11 5.84
CA ASN A 79 14.69 -7.56 7.09
C ASN A 79 14.36 -6.08 7.25
N GLU A 80 14.47 -5.29 6.17
CA GLU A 80 14.06 -3.89 6.16
C GLU A 80 12.55 -3.74 6.42
N ALA A 81 11.73 -4.55 5.74
CA ALA A 81 10.28 -4.59 5.94
C ALA A 81 9.91 -4.93 7.40
N ARG A 82 10.54 -5.96 7.98
CA ARG A 82 10.32 -6.35 9.38
C ARG A 82 10.70 -5.24 10.36
N SER A 83 11.88 -4.62 10.15
CA SER A 83 12.36 -3.53 10.99
C SER A 83 11.42 -2.33 10.94
N LEU A 84 10.94 -1.99 9.73
CA LEU A 84 9.96 -0.93 9.55
C LEU A 84 8.64 -1.24 10.28
N LEU A 85 8.08 -2.43 10.09
CA LEU A 85 6.79 -2.78 10.72
C LEU A 85 6.88 -2.83 12.25
N ARG A 86 8.00 -3.26 12.82
CA ARG A 86 8.25 -3.15 14.27
C ARG A 86 8.32 -1.70 14.73
N ALA A 87 9.03 -0.83 13.99
CA ALA A 87 9.12 0.60 14.31
C ALA A 87 7.77 1.34 14.22
N LEU A 88 6.83 0.82 13.43
CA LEU A 88 5.45 1.33 13.31
C LEU A 88 4.46 0.64 14.27
N ASP A 89 4.96 -0.20 15.20
CA ASP A 89 4.13 -1.01 16.10
C ASP A 89 3.08 -1.86 15.35
N ALA A 90 3.36 -2.24 14.10
CA ALA A 90 2.44 -3.03 13.26
C ALA A 90 2.57 -4.53 13.51
N ILE A 91 3.75 -4.97 13.97
CA ILE A 91 4.03 -6.34 14.39
C ILE A 91 4.80 -6.34 15.71
N ASP A 92 4.60 -7.37 16.53
CA ASP A 92 5.33 -7.56 17.79
C ASP A 92 6.75 -8.13 17.58
N GLU A 93 7.50 -8.34 18.66
CA GLU A 93 8.83 -8.93 18.61
C GLU A 93 8.83 -10.36 18.03
N ALA A 94 7.74 -11.11 18.22
CA ALA A 94 7.55 -12.42 17.63
C ALA A 94 7.13 -12.35 16.15
N GLY A 95 6.96 -11.16 15.58
CA GLY A 95 6.54 -10.94 14.19
C GLY A 95 5.05 -11.17 13.95
N ARG A 96 4.23 -11.17 15.01
CA ARG A 96 2.77 -11.33 14.92
C ARG A 96 2.10 -9.96 14.78
N LEU A 97 0.97 -9.93 14.07
CA LEU A 97 0.20 -8.71 13.85
C LEU A 97 -0.32 -8.11 15.18
N THR A 98 -0.14 -6.81 15.37
CA THR A 98 -0.72 -6.05 16.50
C THR A 98 -2.10 -5.49 16.15
N GLU A 99 -2.79 -4.88 17.13
CA GLU A 99 -4.02 -4.13 16.86
C GLU A 99 -3.78 -2.93 15.92
N SER A 100 -2.65 -2.22 16.10
CA SER A 100 -2.23 -1.13 15.22
C SER A 100 -1.98 -1.64 13.80
N GLY A 101 -1.27 -2.76 13.65
CA GLY A 101 -1.06 -3.41 12.36
C GLY A 101 -2.36 -3.86 11.68
N ALA A 102 -3.31 -4.38 12.46
CA ALA A 102 -4.64 -4.73 11.97
C ALA A 102 -5.42 -3.50 11.49
N ALA A 103 -5.28 -2.36 12.16
CA ALA A 103 -5.85 -1.09 11.72
C ALA A 103 -5.21 -0.58 10.42
N MET A 104 -3.89 -0.63 10.34
CA MET A 104 -3.12 -0.27 9.14
C MET A 104 -3.54 -1.09 7.93
N ARG A 105 -3.63 -2.43 8.08
CA ARG A 105 -3.95 -3.35 6.98
C ARG A 105 -5.31 -3.09 6.33
N ARG A 106 -6.29 -2.56 7.08
CA ARG A 106 -7.62 -2.23 6.53
C ARG A 106 -7.57 -1.04 5.57
N LEU A 107 -6.51 -0.25 5.62
CA LEU A 107 -6.31 0.91 4.76
C LEU A 107 -5.53 0.47 3.53
N ALA A 108 -6.11 0.66 2.35
CA ALA A 108 -5.43 0.42 1.07
C ALA A 108 -4.40 1.53 0.78
N LEU A 109 -3.40 1.64 1.65
CA LEU A 109 -2.35 2.66 1.64
C LEU A 109 -0.97 2.00 1.87
N PRO A 110 0.12 2.62 1.38
CA PRO A 110 1.48 2.27 1.79
C PRO A 110 1.61 2.27 3.32
N VAL A 111 2.37 1.34 3.90
CA VAL A 111 2.36 1.06 5.35
C VAL A 111 2.63 2.29 6.21
N ARG A 112 3.50 3.20 5.78
CA ARG A 112 3.80 4.45 6.51
C ARG A 112 2.61 5.40 6.56
N LEU A 113 1.86 5.51 5.45
CA LEU A 113 0.66 6.33 5.35
C LEU A 113 -0.52 5.67 6.07
N ALA A 114 -0.63 4.34 5.98
CA ALA A 114 -1.61 3.59 6.75
C ALA A 114 -1.40 3.79 8.26
N HIS A 115 -0.16 3.72 8.74
CA HIS A 115 0.19 4.04 10.14
C HIS A 115 -0.22 5.46 10.52
N MET A 116 0.15 6.46 9.71
CA MET A 116 -0.20 7.86 9.96
C MET A 116 -1.72 8.06 10.10
N VAL A 117 -2.51 7.46 9.21
CA VAL A 117 -3.99 7.59 9.23
C VAL A 117 -4.60 6.82 10.40
N ALA A 118 -4.13 5.60 10.67
CA ALA A 118 -4.60 4.78 11.79
C ALA A 118 -4.30 5.42 13.14
N ASP A 119 -3.11 6.02 13.30
CA ASP A 119 -2.73 6.69 14.53
C ASP A 119 -3.48 8.01 14.73
N ALA A 120 -3.61 8.82 13.68
CA ALA A 120 -4.40 10.05 13.72
C ALA A 120 -5.89 9.81 14.03
N ALA A 121 -6.43 8.63 13.72
CA ALA A 121 -7.80 8.27 14.09
C ALA A 121 -8.02 8.22 15.60
N LYS A 122 -6.99 7.87 16.40
CA LYS A 122 -7.07 7.82 17.86
C LYS A 122 -7.33 9.19 18.49
N THR A 123 -6.95 10.26 17.81
CA THR A 123 -7.13 11.66 18.26
C THR A 123 -8.20 12.42 17.46
N GLY A 124 -9.00 11.71 16.65
CA GLY A 124 -10.06 12.30 15.84
C GLY A 124 -9.58 13.04 14.58
N GLN A 125 -8.31 12.87 14.19
CA GLN A 125 -7.68 13.57 13.06
C GLN A 125 -7.55 12.71 11.80
N ALA A 126 -8.26 11.57 11.73
CA ALA A 126 -8.20 10.61 10.63
C ALA A 126 -8.42 11.26 9.25
N PHE A 127 -9.36 12.20 9.14
CA PHE A 127 -9.68 12.83 7.86
C PHE A 127 -8.52 13.68 7.32
N GLU A 128 -7.87 14.46 8.17
CA GLU A 128 -6.73 15.29 7.76
C GLU A 128 -5.52 14.44 7.37
N ALA A 129 -5.25 13.38 8.13
CA ALA A 129 -4.23 12.41 7.76
C ALA A 129 -4.57 11.70 6.44
N ALA A 130 -5.84 11.33 6.21
CA ALA A 130 -6.26 10.68 4.97
C ALA A 130 -6.17 11.63 3.77
N MET A 131 -6.52 12.90 3.93
CA MET A 131 -6.33 13.94 2.92
C MET A 131 -4.86 14.05 2.51
N LEU A 132 -3.96 14.04 3.49
CA LEU A 132 -2.53 14.07 3.24
C LEU A 132 -2.03 12.77 2.57
N ALA A 133 -2.49 11.61 3.01
CA ALA A 133 -2.14 10.33 2.41
C ALA A 133 -2.53 10.28 0.92
N VAL A 134 -3.76 10.68 0.59
CA VAL A 134 -4.24 10.74 -0.81
C VAL A 134 -3.44 11.74 -1.64
N LEU A 135 -3.11 12.91 -1.07
CA LEU A 135 -2.25 13.91 -1.73
C LEU A 135 -0.87 13.37 -2.09
N LEU A 136 -0.30 12.52 -1.23
CA LEU A 136 1.03 11.94 -1.42
C LEU A 136 1.02 10.77 -2.41
N THR A 137 -0.07 10.03 -2.52
CA THR A 137 -0.19 8.89 -3.44
C THR A 137 -0.64 9.32 -4.85
N GLU A 138 -1.49 10.34 -4.96
CA GLU A 138 -2.01 10.81 -6.24
C GLU A 138 -1.11 11.87 -6.87
N ARG A 139 -0.45 11.52 -7.98
CA ARG A 139 0.38 12.46 -8.74
C ARG A 139 -0.43 13.66 -9.23
N GLY A 140 0.17 14.85 -9.16
CA GLY A 140 -0.41 16.11 -9.63
C GLY A 140 -1.54 16.70 -8.77
N LEU A 141 -1.98 16.00 -7.71
CA LEU A 141 -3.02 16.53 -6.84
C LEU A 141 -2.48 17.72 -6.02
N GLY A 142 -3.20 18.85 -6.04
CA GLY A 142 -2.73 20.11 -5.45
C GLY A 142 -1.57 20.79 -6.21
N GLY A 143 -1.20 20.27 -7.39
CA GLY A 143 -0.06 20.70 -8.19
C GLY A 143 1.26 19.97 -7.87
N ASP A 144 2.31 20.29 -8.63
CA ASP A 144 3.59 19.56 -8.61
C ASP A 144 4.70 20.21 -7.76
N GLY A 145 4.35 21.18 -6.90
CA GLY A 145 5.32 21.88 -6.04
C GLY A 145 5.92 20.98 -4.95
N ALA A 146 7.10 21.33 -4.44
CA ALA A 146 7.70 20.62 -3.30
C ALA A 146 7.03 20.96 -1.95
N ASP A 147 6.41 22.14 -1.85
CA ASP A 147 5.72 22.61 -0.65
C ASP A 147 4.39 21.87 -0.45
N LEU A 148 4.39 20.98 0.54
CA LEU A 148 3.26 20.12 0.86
C LEU A 148 2.07 20.89 1.41
N GLU A 149 2.30 21.95 2.20
CA GLU A 149 1.25 22.77 2.79
C GLU A 149 0.49 23.52 1.69
N ARG A 150 1.22 24.13 0.76
CA ARG A 150 0.62 24.79 -0.41
C ARG A 150 -0.18 23.81 -1.27
N ARG A 151 0.35 22.61 -1.48
CA ARG A 151 -0.35 21.55 -2.24
C ARG A 151 -1.64 21.12 -1.54
N LEU A 152 -1.60 20.91 -0.23
CA LEU A 152 -2.77 20.53 0.55
C LEU A 152 -3.82 21.64 0.56
N MET A 153 -3.41 22.90 0.74
CA MET A 153 -4.31 24.06 0.67
C MET A 153 -5.05 24.12 -0.68
N ARG A 154 -4.32 23.97 -1.79
CA ARG A 154 -4.91 23.93 -3.15
C ARG A 154 -5.85 22.75 -3.32
N PHE A 155 -5.43 21.55 -2.92
CA PHE A 155 -6.24 20.34 -3.01
C PHE A 155 -7.57 20.50 -2.26
N ARG A 156 -7.58 21.14 -1.08
CA ARG A 156 -8.82 21.42 -0.34
C ARG A 156 -9.80 22.31 -1.12
N SER A 157 -9.30 23.33 -1.82
CA SER A 157 -10.15 24.29 -2.55
C SER A 157 -10.48 23.89 -4.00
N GLU A 158 -9.74 22.95 -4.59
CA GLU A 158 -9.86 22.57 -6.00
C GLU A 158 -11.21 21.89 -6.29
N ARG A 159 -11.93 22.37 -7.31
CA ARG A 159 -13.28 21.87 -7.67
C ARG A 159 -13.30 20.90 -8.85
N SER A 160 -12.15 20.39 -9.28
CA SER A 160 -12.09 19.43 -10.39
C SER A 160 -12.77 18.10 -10.00
N PRO A 161 -13.35 17.35 -10.96
CA PRO A 161 -13.89 16.02 -10.69
C PRO A 161 -12.86 15.08 -10.04
N ARG A 162 -11.59 15.18 -10.45
CA ARG A 162 -10.46 14.44 -9.88
C ARG A 162 -10.27 14.77 -8.41
N ALA A 163 -10.21 16.05 -8.04
CA ALA A 163 -10.05 16.48 -6.65
C ALA A 163 -11.24 16.06 -5.78
N THR A 164 -12.47 16.13 -6.31
CA THR A 164 -13.66 15.68 -5.59
C THR A 164 -13.63 14.17 -5.33
N ALA A 165 -13.29 13.37 -6.33
CA ALA A 165 -13.15 11.92 -6.15
C ALA A 165 -12.04 11.56 -5.14
N ALA A 166 -10.92 12.28 -5.16
CA ALA A 166 -9.83 12.11 -4.21
C ALA A 166 -10.24 12.44 -2.76
N ARG A 167 -11.02 13.51 -2.53
CA ARG A 167 -11.58 13.82 -1.20
C ARG A 167 -12.54 12.74 -0.71
N GLN A 168 -13.41 12.24 -1.58
CA GLN A 168 -14.30 11.13 -1.24
C GLN A 168 -13.52 9.85 -0.87
N LEU A 169 -12.37 9.60 -1.52
CA LEU A 169 -11.47 8.52 -1.11
C LEU A 169 -10.88 8.76 0.28
N ALA A 170 -10.42 9.98 0.57
CA ALA A 170 -9.93 10.35 1.90
C ALA A 170 -11.00 10.17 2.99
N GLU A 171 -12.25 10.56 2.72
CA GLU A 171 -13.37 10.32 3.65
C GLU A 171 -13.60 8.83 3.93
N ARG A 172 -13.52 7.97 2.91
CA ARG A 172 -13.68 6.52 3.08
C ARG A 172 -12.56 5.92 3.92
N LEU A 173 -11.31 6.32 3.65
CA LEU A 173 -10.14 5.88 4.42
C LEU A 173 -10.24 6.32 5.89
N ALA A 174 -10.65 7.57 6.14
CA ALA A 174 -10.84 8.08 7.49
C ALA A 174 -11.92 7.31 8.26
N LYS A 175 -13.05 7.02 7.61
CA LYS A 175 -14.13 6.19 8.20
C LYS A 175 -13.65 4.78 8.53
N GLN A 176 -12.86 4.15 7.65
CA GLN A 176 -12.29 2.83 7.89
C GLN A 176 -11.30 2.81 9.06
N ALA A 177 -10.49 3.86 9.21
CA ALA A 177 -9.55 3.99 10.31
C ALA A 177 -10.28 4.16 11.66
N SER A 178 -11.31 5.01 11.70
CA SER A 178 -12.09 5.27 12.92
C SER A 178 -13.03 4.11 13.32
N ALA A 179 -13.29 3.15 12.43
CA ALA A 179 -14.16 2.01 12.70
C ALA A 179 -13.50 0.87 13.51
N SER A 180 -12.26 1.04 13.99
CA SER A 180 -11.58 0.02 14.80
C SER A 180 -12.34 -0.22 16.12
N PRO A 181 -12.58 -1.49 16.52
CA PRO A 181 -13.45 -1.79 17.65
C PRO A 181 -12.77 -1.44 18.97
N SER A 182 -13.23 -0.38 19.62
CA SER A 182 -13.02 -0.18 21.05
C SER A 182 -13.76 -1.28 21.83
N ARG A 183 -13.09 -2.41 22.12
CA ARG A 183 -13.57 -3.37 23.13
C ARG A 183 -12.43 -3.87 24.03
N GLY A 184 -12.32 -3.20 25.16
CA GLY A 184 -11.48 -3.59 26.30
C GLY A 184 -11.76 -2.76 27.54
N GLY A 185 -13.04 -2.50 27.87
CA GLY A 185 -13.41 -2.01 29.20
C GLY A 185 -13.36 -3.17 30.20
N PRO A 186 -12.83 -2.99 31.42
CA PRO A 186 -12.64 -4.10 32.35
C PRO A 186 -13.99 -4.72 32.71
N ALA A 187 -14.03 -6.06 32.68
CA ALA A 187 -15.17 -6.82 33.14
C ALA A 187 -15.50 -6.39 34.58
N ARG A 188 -16.68 -5.79 34.77
CA ARG A 188 -17.26 -5.64 36.11
C ARG A 188 -17.48 -7.04 36.66
N GLU A 189 -16.70 -7.41 37.68
CA GLU A 189 -16.98 -8.57 38.51
C GLU A 189 -18.41 -8.45 39.07
N PRO A 190 -19.23 -9.51 39.02
CA PRO A 190 -20.50 -9.51 39.72
C PRO A 190 -20.23 -9.56 41.23
N SER A 191 -20.51 -8.43 41.89
CA SER A 191 -20.59 -8.28 43.34
C SER A 191 -21.40 -9.43 43.97
N ALA A 192 -20.78 -10.09 44.94
CA ALA A 192 -21.38 -11.11 45.77
C ALA A 192 -22.70 -10.62 46.41
N ALA A 193 -23.78 -11.33 46.14
CA ALA A 193 -25.03 -11.22 46.89
C ALA A 193 -25.03 -12.28 48.00
N LYS A 194 -24.89 -11.81 49.24
CA LYS A 194 -25.22 -12.54 50.48
C LYS A 194 -26.59 -13.20 50.38
N ARG A 195 -26.65 -14.52 50.56
CA ARG A 195 -27.78 -15.26 51.19
C ARG A 195 -27.21 -16.50 51.87
N GLY A 196 -27.52 -16.67 53.15
CA GLY A 196 -27.08 -17.77 54.02
C GLY A 196 -26.47 -17.24 55.30
#